data_AF-A0A450ZQI6-F1
#
_entry.id   AF-A0A450ZQI6-F1
#
_cell.length_a   1.000
_cell.length_b   1.000
_cell.length_c   1.000
_cell.angle_alpha   90.00
_cell.angle_beta   90.00
_cell.angle_gamma   90.00
#
_symmetry.space_group_name_H-M   'P 1'
#
loop_
_entity.id
_entity.type
_entity.pdbx_description
1 polymer ?
#
loop_
_entity_poly.entity_id
_entity_poly.type
_entity_poly.pdbx_seq_one_letter_code
_entity_poly.pdbx_strand_id
1 'polypeptide(L)'
;MSDKEKLGKFPRFETDREAEDFVDTADLSEYDFSGFMPLDRFEFQPKDASINLRLPRRQLDAVKSEAAKQGVPYQRFIRELLQRGMETLRLSASRTPSREPRPFRVSWERRSPGRQLRQSERL
;
A
#
# COMPACT_ATOMS: atom_id res chain seq x y z
N MET A 1 18.14 0.07 20.27
CA MET A 1 17.79 -0.56 18.97
C MET A 1 18.56 -1.88 18.89
N SER A 2 17.91 -2.94 18.39
CA SER A 2 18.48 -4.28 18.04
C SER A 2 18.02 -5.53 18.82
N ASP A 3 16.85 -5.56 19.47
CA ASP A 3 16.28 -6.86 19.93
C ASP A 3 15.68 -7.70 18.79
N LYS A 4 15.33 -7.08 17.65
CA LYS A 4 14.77 -7.79 16.49
C LYS A 4 15.76 -8.68 15.74
N GLU A 5 17.06 -8.45 15.87
CA GLU A 5 18.09 -9.22 15.14
C GLU A 5 18.28 -10.65 15.69
N LYS A 6 17.67 -10.97 16.84
CA LYS A 6 17.77 -12.27 17.50
C LYS A 6 16.51 -13.14 17.41
N LEU A 7 15.42 -12.65 16.82
CA LEU A 7 14.15 -13.40 16.78
C LEU A 7 14.24 -14.58 15.79
N GLY A 8 13.83 -15.75 16.26
CA GLY A 8 13.76 -16.97 15.47
C GLY A 8 12.61 -16.95 14.46
N LYS A 9 12.70 -17.76 13.40
CA LYS A 9 11.57 -17.94 12.47
C LYS A 9 10.47 -18.75 13.15
N PHE A 10 9.21 -18.35 12.95
CA PHE A 10 8.08 -19.12 13.46
C PHE A 10 8.01 -20.50 12.75
N PRO A 11 7.89 -21.62 13.50
CA PRO A 11 7.85 -22.97 12.95
C PRO A 11 6.56 -23.24 12.15
N ARG A 12 6.60 -24.26 11.28
CA ARG A 12 5.45 -24.75 10.52
C ARG A 12 4.93 -26.03 11.17
N PHE A 13 3.62 -26.10 11.40
CA PHE A 13 2.93 -27.27 11.96
C PHE A 13 2.08 -27.93 10.87
N GLU A 14 1.98 -29.25 10.93
CA GLU A 14 1.16 -30.03 9.98
C GLU A 14 -0.22 -30.34 10.55
N THR A 15 -0.41 -30.20 11.87
CA THR A 15 -1.70 -30.38 12.55
C THR A 15 -1.99 -29.27 13.54
N ASP A 16 -3.28 -29.03 13.80
CA ASP A 16 -3.73 -28.05 14.79
C ASP A 16 -3.25 -28.43 16.20
N ARG A 17 -3.24 -29.73 16.54
CA ARG A 17 -2.76 -30.22 17.84
C ARG A 17 -1.28 -29.89 18.09
N GLU A 18 -0.43 -30.06 17.10
CA GLU A 18 0.99 -29.69 17.22
C GLU A 18 1.16 -28.18 17.44
N ALA A 19 0.33 -27.38 16.77
CA ALA A 19 0.33 -25.93 16.96
C ALA A 19 -0.17 -25.54 18.36
N GLU A 20 -1.22 -26.19 18.88
CA GLU A 20 -1.72 -26.01 20.24
C GLU A 20 -0.64 -26.35 21.28
N ASP A 21 -0.05 -27.56 21.18
CA ASP A 21 0.99 -28.03 22.10
C ASP A 21 2.23 -27.09 22.11
N PHE A 22 2.59 -26.52 20.95
CA PHE A 22 3.67 -25.54 20.85
C PHE A 22 3.31 -24.21 21.53
N VAL A 23 2.12 -23.67 21.26
CA VAL A 23 1.69 -22.40 21.84
C VAL A 23 1.59 -22.48 23.37
N ASP A 24 1.21 -23.64 23.91
CA ASP A 24 1.13 -23.86 25.36
C ASP A 24 2.49 -23.90 26.05
N THR A 25 3.57 -24.21 25.32
CA THR A 25 4.88 -24.50 25.93
C THR A 25 5.99 -23.53 25.52
N ALA A 26 5.89 -22.88 24.36
CA ALA A 26 6.92 -22.01 23.82
C ALA A 26 6.82 -20.56 24.34
N ASP A 27 7.97 -19.91 24.55
CA ASP A 27 8.02 -18.46 24.72
C ASP A 27 7.84 -17.77 23.36
N LEU A 28 6.64 -17.25 23.12
CA LEU A 28 6.30 -16.60 21.86
C LEU A 28 7.10 -15.31 21.62
N SER A 29 7.68 -14.68 22.65
CA SER A 29 8.44 -13.44 22.50
C SER A 29 9.76 -13.63 21.73
N GLU A 30 10.23 -14.87 21.57
CA GLU A 30 11.47 -15.22 20.87
C GLU A 30 11.31 -15.35 19.35
N TYR A 31 10.09 -15.23 18.82
CA TYR A 31 9.80 -15.49 17.40
C TYR A 31 9.45 -14.23 16.61
N ASP A 32 9.82 -14.23 15.32
CA ASP A 32 9.50 -13.16 14.39
C ASP A 32 8.09 -13.35 13.79
N PHE A 33 7.19 -12.43 14.15
CA PHE A 33 5.83 -12.34 13.59
C PHE A 33 5.70 -11.31 12.47
N SER A 34 6.79 -10.69 12.01
CA SER A 34 6.73 -9.62 11.00
C SER A 34 6.14 -10.05 9.65
N GLY A 35 6.23 -11.35 9.34
CA GLY A 35 5.60 -11.96 8.16
C GLY A 35 4.12 -12.32 8.33
N PHE A 36 3.58 -12.22 9.54
CA PHE A 36 2.16 -12.48 9.77
C PHE A 36 1.35 -11.28 9.28
N MET A 37 0.36 -11.55 8.45
CA MET A 37 -0.61 -10.54 8.06
C MET A 37 -1.58 -10.37 9.23
N PRO A 38 -1.83 -9.13 9.71
CA PRO A 38 -2.90 -8.90 10.64
C PRO A 38 -4.19 -9.45 10.01
N LEU A 39 -4.96 -10.24 10.77
CA LEU A 39 -6.31 -10.60 10.35
C LEU A 39 -7.05 -9.32 9.97
N ASP A 40 -7.74 -9.35 8.82
CA ASP A 40 -8.40 -8.21 8.22
C ASP A 40 -9.16 -7.40 9.28
N ARG A 41 -8.69 -6.18 9.57
CA ARG A 41 -9.12 -5.40 10.74
C ARG A 41 -10.63 -5.16 10.78
N PHE A 42 -11.30 -5.23 9.63
CA PHE A 42 -12.73 -4.99 9.48
C PHE A 42 -13.58 -6.26 9.52
N GLU A 43 -13.03 -7.47 9.38
CA GLU A 43 -13.85 -8.70 9.37
C GLU A 43 -14.47 -9.00 10.74
N PHE A 44 -13.86 -8.52 11.83
CA PHE A 44 -14.41 -8.61 13.20
C PHE A 44 -15.21 -7.38 13.63
N GLN A 45 -15.31 -6.34 12.79
CA GLN A 45 -16.07 -5.14 13.12
C GLN A 45 -17.57 -5.32 12.82
N PRO A 46 -18.45 -4.56 13.50
CA PRO A 46 -19.86 -4.49 13.15
C PRO A 46 -20.06 -4.08 11.68
N LYS A 47 -21.06 -4.68 11.02
CA LYS A 47 -21.44 -4.36 9.62
C LYS A 47 -22.59 -3.35 9.61
N ASP A 48 -22.33 -2.16 10.13
CA ASP A 48 -23.32 -1.11 10.39
C ASP A 48 -23.58 -0.18 9.18
N ALA A 49 -22.66 -0.13 8.21
CA ALA A 49 -22.79 0.66 6.98
C ALA A 49 -23.05 -0.22 5.74
N SER A 50 -23.82 0.31 4.79
CA SER A 50 -24.13 -0.34 3.50
C SER A 50 -23.70 0.51 2.31
N ILE A 51 -23.21 -0.15 1.26
CA ILE A 51 -22.85 0.47 -0.02
C ILE A 51 -23.81 -0.05 -1.09
N ASN A 52 -24.41 0.84 -1.88
CA ASN A 52 -25.15 0.48 -3.07
C ASN A 52 -24.33 0.84 -4.31
N LEU A 53 -23.95 -0.17 -5.11
CA LEU A 53 -23.05 -0.01 -6.25
C LEU A 53 -23.58 -0.77 -7.46
N ARG A 54 -23.55 -0.13 -8.63
CA ARG A 54 -23.82 -0.80 -9.92
C ARG A 54 -22.51 -1.23 -10.57
N LEU A 55 -22.47 -2.49 -11.01
CA LEU A 55 -21.32 -3.08 -11.69
C LEU A 55 -21.77 -3.72 -13.02
N PRO A 56 -20.93 -3.69 -14.07
CA PRO A 56 -21.11 -4.53 -15.24
C PRO A 56 -21.24 -6.01 -14.84
N ARG A 57 -22.13 -6.75 -15.51
CA ARG A 57 -22.40 -8.15 -15.15
C ARG A 57 -21.14 -9.02 -15.16
N ARG A 58 -20.31 -8.86 -16.20
CA ARG A 58 -19.05 -9.59 -16.34
C ARG A 58 -18.08 -9.35 -15.18
N GLN A 59 -18.05 -8.13 -14.64
CA GLN A 59 -17.19 -7.80 -13.50
C GLN A 59 -17.70 -8.49 -12.22
N LEU A 60 -19.01 -8.47 -11.98
CA LEU A 60 -19.60 -9.15 -10.83
C LEU A 60 -19.36 -10.68 -10.89
N ASP A 61 -19.51 -11.28 -12.07
CA ASP A 61 -19.29 -12.72 -12.25
C ASP A 61 -17.81 -13.09 -12.04
N ALA A 62 -16.87 -12.26 -12.48
CA ALA A 62 -15.44 -12.45 -12.20
C ALA A 62 -15.15 -12.43 -10.69
N VAL A 63 -15.69 -11.44 -9.96
CA VAL A 63 -15.52 -11.34 -8.50
C VAL A 63 -16.07 -12.58 -7.78
N LYS A 64 -17.25 -13.08 -8.19
CA LYS A 64 -17.84 -14.29 -7.61
C LYS A 64 -17.00 -15.55 -7.88
N SER A 65 -16.45 -15.66 -9.09
CA SER A 65 -15.58 -16.78 -9.46
C SER A 65 -14.32 -16.82 -8.60
N GLU A 66 -13.67 -15.67 -8.40
CA GLU A 66 -12.48 -15.58 -7.52
C GLU A 66 -12.80 -15.90 -6.05
N ALA A 67 -13.94 -15.43 -5.54
CA ALA A 67 -14.39 -15.77 -4.19
C ALA A 67 -14.60 -17.29 -4.02
N ALA A 68 -15.19 -17.95 -5.02
CA ALA A 68 -15.42 -19.39 -5.01
C ALA A 68 -14.10 -20.19 -5.01
N LYS A 69 -13.10 -19.76 -5.79
CA LYS A 69 -11.77 -20.39 -5.80
C LYS A 69 -11.08 -20.33 -4.44
N GLN A 70 -11.32 -19.25 -3.69
CA GLN A 70 -10.76 -19.05 -2.35
C GLN A 70 -11.64 -19.64 -1.23
N GLY A 71 -12.78 -20.24 -1.57
CA GLY A 71 -13.71 -20.83 -0.58
C GLY A 71 -14.36 -19.81 0.35
N VAL A 72 -14.42 -18.53 -0.03
CA VAL A 72 -14.98 -17.45 0.80
C VAL A 72 -16.31 -16.93 0.23
N PRO A 73 -17.27 -16.50 1.08
CA PRO A 73 -18.48 -15.85 0.61
C PRO A 73 -18.17 -14.58 -0.21
N TYR A 74 -18.85 -14.39 -1.35
CA TYR A 74 -18.52 -13.28 -2.26
C TYR A 74 -18.60 -11.89 -1.61
N GLN A 75 -19.50 -11.68 -0.64
CA GLN A 75 -19.60 -10.40 0.09
C GLN A 75 -18.39 -10.16 0.99
N ARG A 76 -17.85 -11.22 1.61
CA ARG A 76 -16.61 -11.17 2.39
C ARG A 76 -15.43 -10.83 1.49
N PHE A 77 -15.35 -11.50 0.35
CA PHE A 77 -14.32 -11.22 -0.64
C PHE A 77 -14.33 -9.77 -1.14
N ILE A 78 -15.50 -9.17 -1.38
CA ILE A 78 -15.59 -7.75 -1.76
C ILE A 78 -15.02 -6.83 -0.67
N ARG A 79 -15.32 -7.09 0.61
CA ARG A 79 -14.78 -6.27 1.72
C ARG A 79 -13.26 -6.38 1.82
N GLU A 80 -12.73 -7.59 1.69
CA GLU A 80 -11.29 -7.85 1.66
C GLU A 80 -10.58 -7.12 0.52
N LEU A 81 -11.17 -7.15 -0.69
CA LEU A 81 -10.65 -6.41 -1.84
C LEU A 81 -10.61 -4.89 -1.59
N LEU A 82 -11.67 -4.33 -0.99
CA LEU A 82 -11.72 -2.91 -0.65
C LEU A 82 -10.64 -2.54 0.37
N GLN A 83 -10.45 -3.36 1.41
CA GLN A 83 -9.42 -3.13 2.41
C GLN A 83 -8.01 -3.17 1.79
N ARG A 84 -7.70 -4.21 1.01
CA ARG A 84 -6.41 -4.32 0.31
C ARG A 84 -6.14 -3.16 -0.63
N GLY A 85 -7.19 -2.68 -1.32
CA GLY A 85 -7.12 -1.47 -2.13
C GLY A 85 -6.69 -0.26 -1.31
N MET A 86 -7.31 -0.02 -0.16
CA MET A 86 -6.97 1.07 0.75
C MET A 86 -5.55 0.95 1.32
N GLU A 87 -5.12 -0.26 1.67
CA GLU A 87 -3.75 -0.53 2.16
C GLU A 87 -2.71 -0.24 1.07
N THR A 88 -2.96 -0.67 -0.16
CA THR A 88 -2.08 -0.41 -1.31
C THR A 88 -1.91 1.10 -1.53
N LEU A 89 -3.01 1.86 -1.47
CA LEU A 89 -2.98 3.32 -1.58
C LEU A 89 -2.18 3.96 -0.44
N ARG A 90 -2.36 3.49 0.80
CA ARG A 90 -1.62 3.98 1.96
C ARG A 90 -0.11 3.74 1.83
N LEU A 91 0.29 2.55 1.40
CA LEU A 91 1.69 2.21 1.17
C LEU A 91 2.30 3.09 0.08
N SER A 92 1.57 3.37 -1.00
CA SER A 92 2.03 4.25 -2.08
C SER A 92 2.25 5.70 -1.60
N ALA A 93 1.35 6.22 -0.75
CA ALA A 93 1.48 7.57 -0.19
C ALA A 93 2.72 7.70 0.73
N SER A 94 3.03 6.67 1.52
CA SER A 94 4.19 6.66 2.43
C SER A 94 5.55 6.56 1.73
N ARG A 95 5.59 6.19 0.44
CA ARG A 95 6.82 6.02 -0.35
C ARG A 95 7.22 7.25 -1.16
N THR A 96 6.53 8.38 -1.02
CA THR A 96 6.99 9.64 -1.62
C THR A 96 8.00 10.28 -0.67
N PRO A 97 9.33 10.16 -0.87
CA PRO A 97 10.25 11.01 -0.13
C PRO A 97 9.95 12.45 -0.49
N SER A 98 9.93 13.31 0.53
CA SER A 98 9.81 14.77 0.41
C SER A 98 10.58 15.24 -0.83
N ARG A 99 9.86 15.64 -1.87
CA ARG A 99 10.41 16.47 -2.93
C ARG A 99 10.65 17.81 -2.25
N GLU A 100 11.81 17.94 -1.62
CA GLU A 100 12.31 19.25 -1.23
C GLU A 100 12.24 20.11 -2.48
N PRO A 101 11.49 21.23 -2.48
CA PRO A 101 11.37 22.05 -3.67
C PRO A 101 12.76 22.57 -4.00
N ARG A 102 13.36 22.07 -5.08
CA ARG A 102 14.61 22.64 -5.57
C ARG A 102 14.33 24.10 -5.91
N PRO A 103 14.99 25.08 -5.27
CA PRO A 103 14.76 26.47 -5.61
C PRO A 103 15.12 26.65 -7.09
N PHE A 104 14.15 27.11 -7.87
CA PHE A 104 14.35 27.48 -9.26
C PHE A 104 15.33 28.66 -9.32
N ARG A 105 16.59 28.39 -9.62
CA ARG A 105 17.62 29.42 -9.76
C ARG A 105 17.45 30.09 -11.13
N VAL A 106 16.72 31.20 -11.17
CA VAL A 106 16.69 32.10 -12.33
C VAL A 106 18.03 32.81 -12.42
N SER A 107 18.82 32.52 -13.45
CA SER A 107 20.05 33.25 -13.76
C SER A 107 19.76 34.22 -14.92
N TRP A 108 19.41 35.46 -14.59
CA TRP A 108 19.52 36.59 -15.52
C TRP A 108 20.81 37.33 -15.21
N GLU A 109 21.92 36.91 -15.81
CA GLU A 109 23.09 37.78 -15.90
C GLU A 109 23.89 37.45 -17.17
N ARG A 110 24.15 38.52 -17.94
CA ARG A 110 25.07 38.67 -19.08
C ARG A 110 24.58 38.24 -20.47
N ARG A 111 24.03 39.22 -21.19
CA ARG A 111 24.65 39.73 -22.43
C ARG A 111 24.11 41.10 -22.84
N SER A 112 24.90 42.14 -22.56
CA SER A 112 25.17 43.25 -23.48
C SER A 112 26.67 43.21 -23.76
N PRO A 113 27.14 43.41 -25.00
CA PRO A 113 27.21 44.73 -25.64
C PRO A 113 26.75 44.67 -27.12
N GLY A 114 26.48 45.71 -27.90
CA GLY A 114 26.79 47.14 -27.87
C GLY A 114 26.94 47.61 -29.33
N ARG A 115 26.25 48.72 -29.69
CA ARG A 115 26.43 49.61 -30.87
C ARG A 115 26.29 49.05 -32.29
N GLN A 116 25.35 49.63 -33.06
CA GLN A 116 25.68 50.75 -33.96
C GLN A 116 24.42 51.51 -34.43
N LEU A 117 24.45 52.83 -34.26
CA LEU A 117 23.61 53.77 -34.99
C LEU A 117 23.90 53.66 -36.50
N ARG A 118 22.86 53.71 -37.32
CA ARG A 118 22.89 54.46 -38.59
C ARG A 118 21.57 55.18 -38.80
N GLN A 119 21.66 56.51 -38.83
CA GLN A 119 20.70 57.39 -39.46
C GLN A 119 20.99 57.49 -40.97
N SER A 120 19.92 57.57 -41.77
CA SER A 120 19.77 58.13 -43.14
C SER A 120 18.66 57.33 -43.84
N GLU A 121 17.65 57.83 -44.56
CA GLU A 121 17.17 59.14 -44.98
C GLU A 121 15.93 58.84 -45.87
N ARG A 122 14.91 59.73 -45.88
CA ARG A 122 13.90 59.98 -46.94
C ARG A 122 12.98 58.80 -47.33
N LEU A 123 11.66 58.95 -47.42
CA LEU A 123 10.83 59.96 -48.10
C LEU A 123 9.54 60.24 -47.30
#